data_AF-A0AAD2CUD2-F1
#
_entry.id   AF-A0AAD2CUD2-F1
#
_cell.length_a   1.000
_cell.length_b   1.000
_cell.length_c   1.000
_cell.angle_alpha   90.00
_cell.angle_beta   90.00
_cell.angle_gamma   90.00
#
_symmetry.space_group_name_H-M   'P 1'
#
loop_
_entity.id
_entity.type
_entity.pdbx_description
1 polymer ?
#
loop_
_entity_poly.entity_id
_entity_poly.type
_entity_poly.pdbx_seq_one_letter_code
_entity_poly.pdbx_strand_id
1 'polypeptide(L)'
;MPLIVAAITHALLILSLKGNLLMACAFPSSKLLSLGLLQSNPIVRSTSNCFDPPSKIRNFELSSFISDGAMEQDLLSYLPKRGQAVPPDFLQLIRGATTRYSNPSSFAKGESLCGITHIMDVIDFEYKVSPNPPIAIRNVTYTNQRILTKLLSVCLFHQLPAPIVCEVLKEYDVRNEKSSNNNDVTNVEEEDCFRTCLQALKEDGWRAIAFPEGMRVQVRPGQVCSAWKDDLPSRKVTPEMAVALLEKAHVANNPPPPTSLPSDTDTSTRQTDTPIKKYKLVGPSFPRDRVTLASKIKTRITTILSKVRSKTQKLTEKLNQAGRAGFLAYGFLNFALYAGGTLLQWHHISISGPPTISSQLQKLGKALGTVYVGSQVTKLPRIALAVALAPVGNRSLDWLHEKLGVSEGTAFGILTAALIGSFLAVVGILIVGSALLE
;
A
#
# COMPACT_ATOMS: atom_id res chain seq x y z
N MET A 1 -1.40 22.17 -41.03
CA MET A 1 -1.73 21.20 -39.96
C MET A 1 -1.92 19.75 -40.45
N PRO A 2 -2.77 19.41 -41.44
CA PRO A 2 -2.92 18.01 -41.89
C PRO A 2 -1.62 17.42 -42.47
N LEU A 3 -0.75 18.26 -43.04
CA LEU A 3 0.56 17.87 -43.55
C LEU A 3 1.55 17.39 -42.48
N ILE A 4 1.54 17.96 -41.27
CA ILE A 4 2.47 17.56 -40.18
C ILE A 4 1.98 16.24 -39.56
N VAL A 5 0.68 16.12 -39.34
CA VAL A 5 0.08 14.86 -38.88
C VAL A 5 0.29 13.78 -39.94
N ALA A 6 0.02 14.06 -41.21
CA ALA A 6 0.30 13.14 -42.30
C ALA A 6 1.79 12.78 -42.40
N ALA A 7 2.71 13.71 -42.17
CA ALA A 7 4.15 13.47 -42.19
C ALA A 7 4.63 12.63 -41.00
N ILE A 8 4.09 12.82 -39.79
CA ILE A 8 4.40 12.00 -38.62
C ILE A 8 3.77 10.61 -38.75
N THR A 9 2.53 10.53 -39.23
CA THR A 9 1.87 9.26 -39.53
C THR A 9 2.60 8.54 -40.66
N HIS A 10 3.04 9.24 -41.72
CA HIS A 10 3.91 8.67 -42.75
C HIS A 10 5.26 8.26 -42.18
N ALA A 11 5.92 9.04 -41.32
CA ALA A 11 7.21 8.67 -40.75
C ALA A 11 7.09 7.43 -39.86
N LEU A 12 6.02 7.31 -39.07
CA LEU A 12 5.73 6.14 -38.24
C LEU A 12 5.31 4.92 -39.09
N LEU A 13 4.53 5.13 -40.17
CA LEU A 13 4.16 4.10 -41.14
C LEU A 13 5.38 3.65 -41.97
N ILE A 14 6.27 4.57 -42.31
CA ILE A 14 7.54 4.35 -43.01
C ILE A 14 8.51 3.62 -42.08
N LEU A 15 8.60 3.97 -40.80
CA LEU A 15 9.38 3.19 -39.81
C LEU A 15 8.78 1.79 -39.59
N SER A 16 7.45 1.66 -39.70
CA SER A 16 6.74 0.37 -39.57
C SER A 16 6.79 -0.49 -40.84
N LEU A 17 6.93 0.10 -42.04
CA LEU A 17 6.94 -0.60 -43.33
C LEU A 17 8.35 -0.75 -43.93
N LYS A 18 9.28 0.18 -43.66
CA LYS A 18 10.67 0.13 -44.15
C LYS A 18 11.60 -0.74 -43.30
N GLY A 19 11.11 -1.39 -42.25
CA GLY A 19 11.83 -2.48 -41.58
C GLY A 19 12.26 -3.61 -42.55
N ASN A 20 11.67 -3.67 -43.75
CA ASN A 20 12.06 -4.59 -44.83
C ASN A 20 12.73 -3.92 -46.04
N LEU A 21 12.89 -2.59 -46.08
CA LEU A 21 13.30 -1.90 -47.31
C LEU A 21 13.94 -0.52 -47.05
N LEU A 22 15.16 -0.48 -46.50
CA LEU A 22 16.19 0.52 -46.86
C LEU A 22 17.52 0.30 -46.13
N MET A 23 18.43 -0.28 -46.90
CA MET A 23 19.88 -0.12 -46.80
C MET A 23 20.29 1.33 -47.10
N ALA A 24 21.39 1.77 -46.48
CA ALA A 24 22.18 2.97 -46.76
C ALA A 24 21.62 4.34 -46.28
N CYS A 25 22.20 4.88 -45.20
CA CYS A 25 23.03 6.10 -45.17
C CYS A 25 23.46 6.42 -43.72
N ALA A 26 24.64 7.02 -43.57
CA ALA A 26 25.53 6.97 -42.40
C ALA A 26 25.61 8.27 -41.57
N PHE A 27 26.46 8.21 -40.50
CA PHE A 27 27.24 9.27 -39.80
C PHE A 27 26.85 9.68 -38.34
N PRO A 28 27.81 10.15 -37.47
CA PRO A 28 28.32 9.30 -36.37
C PRO A 28 28.42 9.95 -34.95
N SER A 29 28.57 9.07 -33.95
CA SER A 29 29.42 9.08 -32.71
C SER A 29 29.69 10.32 -31.84
N SER A 30 29.52 10.16 -30.51
CA SER A 30 30.53 10.35 -29.40
C SER A 30 29.83 10.32 -28.01
N LYS A 31 30.15 9.41 -27.07
CA LYS A 31 31.22 9.32 -26.02
C LYS A 31 30.89 10.01 -24.66
N LEU A 32 31.36 9.35 -23.58
CA LEU A 32 31.56 9.80 -22.16
C LEU A 32 30.41 9.52 -21.16
N LEU A 33 30.61 9.19 -19.87
CA LEU A 33 31.71 8.66 -19.04
C LEU A 33 31.09 8.26 -17.68
N SER A 34 31.65 7.26 -17.02
CA SER A 34 31.31 6.76 -15.68
C SER A 34 31.96 7.57 -14.56
N LEU A 35 31.36 7.62 -13.37
CA LEU A 35 32.07 7.84 -12.11
C LEU A 35 31.24 7.28 -10.93
N GLY A 36 31.86 6.41 -10.13
CA GLY A 36 31.35 5.91 -8.86
C GLY A 36 32.27 6.34 -7.72
N LEU A 37 31.72 6.43 -6.50
CA LEU A 37 32.49 6.53 -5.27
C LEU A 37 31.76 5.83 -4.11
N LEU A 38 32.55 5.12 -3.32
CA LEU A 38 32.17 4.21 -2.24
C LEU A 38 32.23 4.88 -0.85
N GLN A 39 31.43 4.27 0.03
CA GLN A 39 31.19 4.46 1.46
C GLN A 39 32.41 4.55 2.40
N SER A 40 32.16 5.18 3.55
CA SER A 40 32.80 4.86 4.83
C SER A 40 31.75 4.79 5.96
N ASN A 41 31.93 3.85 6.89
CA ASN A 41 31.15 3.62 8.12
C ASN A 41 31.85 4.27 9.32
N PRO A 42 31.15 4.46 10.46
CA PRO A 42 31.73 3.97 11.70
C PRO A 42 30.76 3.34 12.72
N ILE A 43 31.43 2.65 13.65
CA ILE A 43 31.03 1.74 14.74
C ILE A 43 30.42 2.48 15.95
N VAL A 44 29.50 1.83 16.69
CA VAL A 44 28.96 2.32 17.98
C VAL A 44 29.00 1.20 19.03
N ARG A 45 29.48 1.52 20.25
CA ARG A 45 29.49 0.68 21.47
C ARG A 45 28.29 0.97 22.38
N SER A 46 27.94 -0.05 23.17
CA SER A 46 26.77 -0.22 24.04
C SER A 46 27.10 0.04 25.52
N THR A 47 26.11 0.46 26.31
CA THR A 47 25.97 0.12 27.74
C THR A 47 24.50 0.06 28.16
N SER A 48 24.18 -0.94 28.98
CA SER A 48 22.88 -1.34 29.54
C SER A 48 22.59 -0.71 30.91
N ASN A 49 21.33 -0.70 31.38
CA ASN A 49 20.93 -1.03 32.76
C ASN A 49 19.41 -1.21 32.93
N CYS A 50 19.04 -2.19 33.78
CA CYS A 50 17.70 -2.73 34.07
C CYS A 50 16.92 -1.95 35.15
N PHE A 51 15.60 -2.17 35.23
CA PHE A 51 14.73 -1.80 36.36
C PHE A 51 13.57 -2.81 36.54
N ASP A 52 13.24 -3.15 37.81
CA ASP A 52 12.15 -4.05 38.25
C ASP A 52 10.82 -3.30 38.55
N PRO A 53 9.64 -3.95 38.47
CA PRO A 53 8.34 -3.31 38.77
C PRO A 53 7.64 -3.86 40.05
N PRO A 54 6.67 -3.12 40.63
CA PRO A 54 5.74 -3.68 41.62
C PRO A 54 4.29 -3.82 41.11
N SER A 55 3.52 -4.51 41.95
CA SER A 55 2.42 -5.44 41.66
C SER A 55 0.97 -4.93 41.76
N LYS A 56 0.06 -5.75 41.19
CA LYS A 56 -1.37 -6.02 41.52
C LYS A 56 -2.46 -5.04 41.06
N ILE A 57 -3.33 -5.50 40.15
CA ILE A 57 -4.76 -5.10 40.01
C ILE A 57 -5.62 -6.32 39.65
N ARG A 58 -6.85 -6.39 40.19
CA ARG A 58 -7.86 -7.46 40.07
C ARG A 58 -8.63 -7.41 38.74
N ASN A 59 -9.05 -8.58 38.25
CA ASN A 59 -9.91 -8.78 37.08
C ASN A 59 -11.40 -8.61 37.42
N PHE A 60 -12.18 -8.04 36.50
CA PHE A 60 -13.66 -8.04 36.54
C PHE A 60 -14.21 -8.32 35.12
N GLU A 61 -15.15 -9.24 35.02
CA GLU A 61 -15.77 -9.72 33.77
C GLU A 61 -16.92 -8.79 33.31
N LEU A 62 -17.00 -8.53 32.00
CA LEU A 62 -18.08 -7.78 31.36
C LEU A 62 -18.74 -8.66 30.27
N SER A 63 -19.85 -9.30 30.60
CA SER A 63 -20.68 -10.07 29.66
C SER A 63 -22.13 -9.57 29.71
N SER A 64 -22.36 -8.35 29.25
CA SER A 64 -23.70 -7.93 28.80
C SER A 64 -23.60 -6.65 27.97
N PHE A 65 -24.53 -6.51 27.01
CA PHE A 65 -24.85 -5.32 26.21
C PHE A 65 -24.15 -5.21 24.84
N ILE A 66 -24.89 -5.55 23.76
CA ILE A 66 -24.55 -5.25 22.35
C ILE A 66 -25.81 -4.80 21.61
N SER A 67 -25.79 -3.60 20.99
CA SER A 67 -26.47 -3.30 19.72
C SER A 67 -25.89 -2.06 19.01
N ASP A 68 -25.82 -2.17 17.68
CA ASP A 68 -25.70 -1.16 16.60
C ASP A 68 -24.34 -0.65 16.09
N GLY A 69 -24.19 -0.76 14.76
CA GLY A 69 -22.97 -0.57 13.96
C GLY A 69 -22.46 0.87 13.75
N ALA A 70 -22.77 1.78 14.68
CA ALA A 70 -22.14 3.11 14.72
C ALA A 70 -20.72 3.08 15.32
N MET A 71 -20.33 1.96 15.95
CA MET A 71 -19.10 1.85 16.75
C MET A 71 -17.80 1.73 15.94
N GLU A 72 -17.85 1.36 14.66
CA GLU A 72 -16.64 1.09 13.86
C GLU A 72 -15.84 2.37 13.53
N GLN A 73 -16.52 3.50 13.32
CA GLN A 73 -15.86 4.80 13.23
C GLN A 73 -15.40 5.32 14.60
N ASP A 74 -16.11 4.92 15.66
CA ASP A 74 -15.87 5.40 17.02
C ASP A 74 -14.61 4.76 17.62
N LEU A 75 -14.43 3.44 17.51
CA LEU A 75 -13.24 2.72 17.99
C LEU A 75 -11.92 3.13 17.32
N LEU A 76 -11.95 3.47 16.03
CA LEU A 76 -10.79 4.03 15.35
C LEU A 76 -10.55 5.50 15.71
N SER A 77 -11.59 6.22 16.14
CA SER A 77 -11.45 7.57 16.68
C SER A 77 -10.82 7.59 18.09
N TYR A 78 -10.97 6.49 18.84
CA TYR A 78 -10.27 6.24 20.10
C TYR A 78 -8.80 5.86 19.94
N LEU A 79 -8.35 5.56 18.72
CA LEU A 79 -6.92 5.45 18.48
C LEU A 79 -6.28 6.82 18.78
N PRO A 80 -5.20 6.87 19.56
CA PRO A 80 -4.50 8.12 19.82
C PRO A 80 -4.18 8.80 18.48
N LYS A 81 -4.02 10.13 18.45
CA LYS A 81 -3.74 10.89 17.20
C LYS A 81 -2.63 10.28 16.32
N ARG A 82 -1.70 9.52 16.92
CA ARG A 82 -0.66 8.74 16.23
C ARG A 82 -1.18 7.45 15.55
N GLY A 83 -2.15 6.75 16.12
CA GLY A 83 -2.82 5.59 15.51
C GLY A 83 -3.83 5.94 14.41
N GLN A 84 -4.15 7.23 14.21
CA GLN A 84 -4.84 7.70 13.00
C GLN A 84 -3.89 7.80 11.80
N ALA A 85 -2.58 7.87 12.06
CA ALA A 85 -1.52 7.93 11.06
C ALA A 85 -0.96 6.53 10.76
N VAL A 86 -1.86 5.62 10.39
CA VAL A 86 -1.50 4.27 9.96
C VAL A 86 -1.51 4.20 8.43
N PRO A 87 -0.49 3.62 7.77
CA PRO A 87 -0.49 3.45 6.34
C PRO A 87 -1.62 2.49 5.90
N PRO A 88 -2.08 2.61 4.65
CA PRO A 88 -3.43 2.18 4.27
C PRO A 88 -3.65 0.67 4.37
N ASP A 89 -2.62 -0.15 4.15
CA ASP A 89 -2.78 -1.61 4.19
C ASP A 89 -2.78 -2.11 5.63
N PHE A 90 -1.91 -1.57 6.50
CA PHE A 90 -1.97 -1.89 7.93
C PHE A 90 -3.26 -1.37 8.58
N LEU A 91 -3.81 -0.25 8.11
CA LEU A 91 -5.09 0.27 8.59
C LEU A 91 -6.27 -0.66 8.27
N GLN A 92 -6.27 -1.29 7.08
CA GLN A 92 -7.30 -2.28 6.73
C GLN A 92 -7.24 -3.51 7.64
N LEU A 93 -6.03 -3.92 8.03
CA LEU A 93 -5.83 -5.01 8.97
C LEU A 93 -6.38 -4.67 10.36
N ILE A 94 -6.06 -3.48 10.88
CA ILE A 94 -6.59 -3.01 12.17
C ILE A 94 -8.11 -2.90 12.12
N ARG A 95 -8.67 -2.40 11.02
CA ARG A 95 -10.13 -2.35 10.81
C ARG A 95 -10.74 -3.73 10.96
N GLY A 96 -10.23 -4.72 10.22
CA GLY A 96 -10.71 -6.11 10.33
C GLY A 96 -10.65 -6.66 11.77
N ALA A 97 -9.55 -6.43 12.48
CA ALA A 97 -9.41 -6.84 13.87
C ALA A 97 -10.40 -6.11 14.81
N THR A 98 -10.64 -4.82 14.57
CA THR A 98 -11.58 -3.99 15.33
C THR A 98 -13.03 -4.42 15.09
N THR A 99 -13.41 -4.72 13.85
CA THR A 99 -14.74 -5.23 13.52
C THR A 99 -14.98 -6.58 14.22
N ARG A 100 -13.98 -7.47 14.25
CA ARG A 100 -14.05 -8.76 14.97
C ARG A 100 -14.21 -8.58 16.47
N TYR A 101 -13.40 -7.69 17.06
CA TYR A 101 -13.47 -7.37 18.48
C TYR A 101 -14.87 -6.86 18.87
N SER A 102 -15.42 -5.95 18.05
CA SER A 102 -16.72 -5.31 18.32
C SER A 102 -17.90 -6.24 18.07
N ASN A 103 -17.75 -7.22 17.17
CA ASN A 103 -18.86 -8.02 16.68
C ASN A 103 -18.44 -9.49 16.48
N PRO A 104 -18.14 -10.22 17.57
CA PRO A 104 -17.61 -11.59 17.49
C PRO A 104 -18.59 -12.58 16.85
N SER A 105 -19.90 -12.28 16.90
CA SER A 105 -20.96 -13.13 16.32
C SER A 105 -21.12 -12.98 14.79
N SER A 106 -20.67 -11.87 14.20
CA SER A 106 -20.86 -11.62 12.76
C SER A 106 -19.84 -12.33 11.87
N PHE A 107 -18.72 -12.75 12.46
CA PHE A 107 -17.70 -13.54 11.78
C PHE A 107 -18.00 -15.03 11.94
N ALA A 108 -18.63 -15.61 10.93
CA ALA A 108 -18.78 -17.06 10.84
C ALA A 108 -17.40 -17.73 10.93
N LYS A 109 -17.29 -18.80 11.75
CA LYS A 109 -16.09 -19.65 11.87
C LYS A 109 -15.55 -20.02 10.47
N GLY A 110 -14.55 -19.30 9.96
CA GLY A 110 -13.89 -19.65 8.70
C GLY A 110 -13.39 -18.51 7.82
N GLU A 111 -13.94 -17.30 7.93
CA GLU A 111 -13.45 -16.17 7.09
C GLU A 111 -12.27 -15.43 7.74
N SER A 112 -11.07 -15.98 7.55
CA SER A 112 -9.81 -15.26 7.82
C SER A 112 -9.65 -14.16 6.76
N LEU A 113 -9.95 -12.91 7.11
CA LEU A 113 -9.79 -11.76 6.21
C LEU A 113 -8.31 -11.49 5.85
N CYS A 114 -7.38 -11.94 6.69
CA CYS A 114 -5.96 -11.63 6.54
C CYS A 114 -5.09 -12.72 7.20
N GLY A 115 -4.41 -13.54 6.39
CA GLY A 115 -3.48 -14.53 6.95
C GLY A 115 -2.20 -13.87 7.47
N ILE A 116 -1.52 -14.48 8.46
CA ILE A 116 -0.26 -13.95 9.03
C ILE A 116 0.78 -13.58 7.97
N THR A 117 0.89 -14.36 6.89
CA THR A 117 1.80 -14.06 5.79
C THR A 117 1.48 -12.71 5.15
N HIS A 118 0.20 -12.40 4.98
CA HIS A 118 -0.23 -11.09 4.48
C HIS A 118 0.04 -9.98 5.49
N ILE A 119 -0.18 -10.24 6.79
CA ILE A 119 0.15 -9.28 7.86
C ILE A 119 1.64 -8.94 7.82
N MET A 120 2.49 -9.94 7.63
CA MET A 120 3.93 -9.77 7.53
C MET A 120 4.36 -9.12 6.23
N ASP A 121 3.73 -9.44 5.10
CA ASP A 121 3.97 -8.77 3.83
C ASP A 121 3.64 -7.27 3.93
N VAL A 122 2.52 -6.92 4.57
CA VAL A 122 2.13 -5.52 4.82
C VAL A 122 3.14 -4.84 5.74
N ILE A 123 3.53 -5.48 6.84
CA ILE A 123 4.51 -4.91 7.77
C ILE A 123 5.88 -4.73 7.10
N ASP A 124 6.34 -5.71 6.33
CA ASP A 124 7.63 -5.64 5.62
C ASP A 124 7.56 -4.69 4.42
N PHE A 125 6.39 -4.43 3.87
CA PHE A 125 6.20 -3.44 2.80
C PHE A 125 6.23 -2.01 3.35
N GLU A 126 5.51 -1.74 4.43
CA GLU A 126 5.29 -0.38 4.96
C GLU A 126 6.33 0.04 6.00
N TYR A 127 6.94 -0.92 6.71
CA TYR A 127 7.87 -0.66 7.80
C TYR A 127 9.25 -1.25 7.55
N LYS A 128 10.22 -0.69 8.26
CA LYS A 128 11.57 -1.19 8.42
C LYS A 128 11.74 -1.51 9.91
N VAL A 129 11.60 -2.78 10.24
CA VAL A 129 11.80 -3.29 11.60
C VAL A 129 13.22 -3.87 11.69
N SER A 130 13.97 -3.51 12.74
CA SER A 130 15.29 -4.11 12.99
C SER A 130 15.17 -5.63 13.14
N PRO A 131 16.12 -6.41 12.62
CA PRO A 131 16.10 -7.84 12.78
C PRO A 131 16.20 -8.21 14.27
N ASN A 132 15.19 -8.93 14.75
CA ASN A 132 15.16 -9.74 15.96
C ASN A 132 15.61 -9.07 17.27
N PRO A 133 15.05 -7.93 17.69
CA PRO A 133 15.21 -7.53 19.08
C PRO A 133 14.57 -8.61 19.99
N PRO A 134 15.23 -9.00 21.09
CA PRO A 134 14.62 -9.89 22.06
C PRO A 134 13.33 -9.27 22.61
N ILE A 135 12.32 -10.10 22.83
CA ILE A 135 11.05 -9.71 23.44
C ILE A 135 10.92 -10.38 24.80
N ALA A 136 10.62 -9.59 25.82
CA ALA A 136 10.31 -10.09 27.14
C ALA A 136 8.79 -10.11 27.31
N ILE A 137 8.26 -11.28 27.63
CA ILE A 137 6.85 -11.49 27.97
C ILE A 137 6.83 -11.92 29.42
N ARG A 138 6.34 -11.03 30.30
CA ARG A 138 6.47 -11.13 31.76
C ARG A 138 7.94 -11.30 32.13
N ASN A 139 8.29 -12.39 32.80
CA ASN A 139 9.63 -12.71 33.26
C ASN A 139 10.42 -13.60 32.30
N VAL A 140 9.89 -13.87 31.09
CA VAL A 140 10.52 -14.77 30.11
C VAL A 140 10.95 -13.97 28.88
N THR A 141 12.23 -14.07 28.54
CA THR A 141 12.82 -13.41 27.37
C THR A 141 12.97 -14.40 26.22
N TYR A 142 12.46 -14.02 25.06
CA TYR A 142 12.53 -14.80 23.83
C TYR A 142 13.41 -14.09 22.79
N THR A 143 14.40 -14.80 22.23
CA THR A 143 15.44 -14.21 21.35
C THR A 143 15.25 -14.49 19.86
N ASN A 144 14.32 -15.37 19.45
CA ASN A 144 14.16 -15.80 18.06
C ASN A 144 12.75 -15.62 17.47
N GLN A 145 11.90 -14.81 18.11
CA GLN A 145 10.48 -14.70 17.78
C GLN A 145 10.22 -13.61 16.73
N ARG A 146 10.72 -13.82 15.51
CA ARG A 146 10.79 -12.77 14.48
C ARG A 146 9.41 -12.18 14.15
N ILE A 147 8.42 -13.05 13.95
CA ILE A 147 7.08 -12.66 13.52
C ILE A 147 6.40 -11.88 14.65
N LEU A 148 6.37 -12.46 15.85
CA LEU A 148 5.76 -11.88 17.03
C LEU A 148 6.38 -10.53 17.39
N THR A 149 7.72 -10.46 17.41
CA THR A 149 8.43 -9.22 17.70
C THR A 149 8.11 -8.12 16.69
N LYS A 150 8.12 -8.42 15.38
CA LYS A 150 7.76 -7.44 14.34
C LYS A 150 6.34 -6.92 14.52
N LEU A 151 5.40 -7.83 14.69
CA LEU A 151 3.99 -7.51 14.84
C LEU A 151 3.74 -6.63 16.06
N LEU A 152 4.21 -7.06 17.25
CA LEU A 152 4.04 -6.31 18.49
C LEU A 152 4.75 -4.96 18.46
N SER A 153 5.92 -4.88 17.82
CA SER A 153 6.63 -3.60 17.69
C SER A 153 5.82 -2.59 16.86
N VAL A 154 5.18 -3.03 15.77
CA VAL A 154 4.32 -2.16 14.94
C VAL A 154 3.03 -1.81 15.68
N CYS A 155 2.38 -2.78 16.34
CA CYS A 155 1.19 -2.53 17.15
C CYS A 155 1.45 -1.52 18.27
N LEU A 156 2.60 -1.64 18.95
CA LEU A 156 2.98 -0.70 20.02
C LEU A 156 3.39 0.66 19.47
N PHE A 157 4.07 0.71 18.32
CA PHE A 157 4.40 1.97 17.62
C PHE A 157 3.15 2.82 17.34
N HIS A 158 2.05 2.17 16.94
CA HIS A 158 0.75 2.81 16.72
C HIS A 158 -0.13 2.91 17.95
N GLN A 159 0.35 2.44 19.12
CA GLN A 159 -0.39 2.43 20.39
C GLN A 159 -1.76 1.76 20.25
N LEU A 160 -1.82 0.61 19.58
CA LEU A 160 -3.05 -0.16 19.46
C LEU A 160 -3.48 -0.71 20.82
N PRO A 161 -4.78 -0.72 21.17
CA PRO A 161 -5.26 -1.33 22.41
C PRO A 161 -4.95 -2.83 22.48
N ALA A 162 -4.60 -3.34 23.66
CA ALA A 162 -4.26 -4.76 23.85
C ALA A 162 -5.36 -5.74 23.36
N PRO A 163 -6.67 -5.46 23.53
CA PRO A 163 -7.72 -6.33 23.00
C PRO A 163 -7.72 -6.44 21.47
N ILE A 164 -7.42 -5.34 20.77
CA ILE A 164 -7.31 -5.33 19.30
C ILE A 164 -6.10 -6.15 18.86
N VAL A 165 -4.97 -6.02 19.55
CA VAL A 165 -3.77 -6.82 19.28
C VAL A 165 -4.03 -8.31 19.49
N CYS A 166 -4.81 -8.67 20.52
CA CYS A 166 -5.25 -10.06 20.71
C CYS A 166 -6.03 -10.59 19.50
N GLU A 167 -6.93 -9.80 18.90
CA GLU A 167 -7.66 -10.19 17.69
C GLU A 167 -6.79 -10.28 16.43
N VAL A 168 -5.68 -9.54 16.38
CA VAL A 168 -4.68 -9.69 15.32
C VAL A 168 -3.88 -10.98 15.53
N LEU A 169 -3.49 -11.29 16.77
CA LEU A 169 -2.71 -12.49 17.11
C LEU A 169 -3.52 -13.79 17.00
N LYS A 170 -4.84 -13.77 17.25
CA LYS A 170 -5.70 -14.96 17.10
C LYS A 170 -5.69 -15.56 15.69
N GLU A 171 -5.45 -14.74 14.66
CA GLU A 171 -5.32 -15.22 13.27
C GLU A 171 -4.06 -16.11 13.05
N TYR A 172 -3.07 -15.97 13.93
CA TYR A 172 -1.88 -16.81 13.92
C TYR A 172 -2.18 -18.22 14.46
N ASP A 173 -2.86 -18.29 15.62
CA ASP A 173 -3.17 -19.52 16.35
C ASP A 173 -3.99 -20.51 15.49
N VAL A 174 -5.01 -20.02 14.78
CA VAL A 174 -5.94 -20.84 13.99
C VAL A 174 -5.31 -21.54 12.78
N ARG A 175 -4.17 -21.04 12.26
CA ARG A 175 -3.52 -21.65 11.07
C ARG A 175 -2.45 -22.66 11.43
N ASN A 176 -1.72 -22.47 12.52
CA ASN A 176 -0.68 -23.43 12.92
C ASN A 176 -1.29 -24.78 13.32
N GLU A 177 -2.47 -24.79 13.94
CA GLU A 177 -3.22 -26.03 14.21
C GLU A 177 -3.50 -26.86 12.94
N LYS A 178 -3.68 -26.22 11.77
CA LYS A 178 -3.93 -26.92 10.50
C LYS A 178 -2.65 -27.39 9.81
N SER A 179 -1.49 -26.82 10.16
CA SER A 179 -0.20 -27.15 9.55
C SER A 179 0.64 -28.11 10.39
N SER A 180 0.23 -28.39 11.64
CA SER A 180 0.96 -29.21 12.64
C SER A 180 1.10 -30.71 12.28
N ASN A 181 0.59 -31.16 11.12
CA ASN A 181 0.81 -32.54 10.66
C ASN A 181 2.24 -32.82 10.15
N ASN A 182 3.15 -31.83 10.15
CA ASN A 182 4.56 -32.01 9.77
C ASN A 182 5.47 -31.71 10.98
N ASN A 183 6.30 -32.68 11.36
CA ASN A 183 7.21 -32.70 12.53
C ASN A 183 8.38 -31.68 12.47
N ASP A 184 8.12 -30.40 12.18
CA ASP A 184 9.16 -29.37 12.26
C ASP A 184 9.25 -28.81 13.68
N VAL A 185 10.28 -29.23 14.41
CA VAL A 185 10.56 -28.89 15.82
C VAL A 185 10.67 -27.38 16.04
N THR A 186 11.04 -26.60 15.01
CA THR A 186 11.20 -25.14 15.12
C THR A 186 9.88 -24.39 15.30
N ASN A 187 8.75 -24.98 14.93
CA ASN A 187 7.44 -24.33 15.05
C ASN A 187 6.85 -24.40 16.47
N VAL A 188 7.29 -25.35 17.30
CA VAL A 188 6.72 -25.60 18.64
C VAL A 188 7.07 -24.46 19.60
N GLU A 189 8.34 -24.04 19.64
CA GLU A 189 8.78 -22.94 20.52
C GLU A 189 8.15 -21.59 20.13
N GLU A 190 7.91 -21.37 18.84
CA GLU A 190 7.21 -20.18 18.36
C GLU A 190 5.75 -20.21 18.78
N GLU A 191 5.04 -21.33 18.60
CA GLU A 191 3.65 -21.49 19.02
C GLU A 191 3.45 -21.26 20.53
N ASP A 192 4.31 -21.84 21.38
CA ASP A 192 4.26 -21.64 22.83
C ASP A 192 4.48 -20.18 23.22
N CYS A 193 5.40 -19.49 22.53
CA CYS A 193 5.64 -18.07 22.74
C CYS A 193 4.40 -17.23 22.37
N PHE A 194 3.76 -17.53 21.24
CA PHE A 194 2.53 -16.86 20.80
C PHE A 194 1.39 -17.06 21.80
N ARG A 195 1.15 -18.30 22.25
CA ARG A 195 0.13 -18.61 23.26
C ARG A 195 0.39 -17.87 24.57
N THR A 196 1.63 -17.88 25.04
CA THR A 196 2.07 -17.15 26.24
C THR A 196 1.87 -15.65 26.09
N CYS A 197 2.21 -15.08 24.93
CA CYS A 197 2.00 -13.67 24.62
C CYS A 197 0.51 -13.29 24.66
N LEU A 198 -0.34 -14.11 24.04
CA LEU A 198 -1.78 -13.86 23.93
C LEU A 198 -2.45 -13.93 25.30
N GLN A 199 -2.03 -14.88 26.15
CA GLN A 199 -2.49 -14.96 27.53
C GLN A 199 -2.02 -13.75 28.35
N ALA A 200 -0.74 -13.37 28.24
CA ALA A 200 -0.19 -12.26 28.99
C ALA A 200 -0.82 -10.90 28.58
N LEU A 201 -1.11 -10.72 27.28
CA LEU A 201 -1.86 -9.55 26.79
C LEU A 201 -3.31 -9.49 27.29
N LYS A 202 -3.97 -10.64 27.48
CA LYS A 202 -5.33 -10.68 28.02
C LYS A 202 -5.36 -10.35 29.51
N GLU A 203 -4.41 -10.87 30.27
CA GLU A 203 -4.37 -10.74 31.73
C GLU A 203 -3.78 -9.40 32.18
N ASP A 204 -2.65 -8.98 31.59
CA ASP A 204 -1.88 -7.82 32.04
C ASP A 204 -1.85 -6.68 31.01
N GLY A 205 -2.44 -6.88 29.83
CA GLY A 205 -2.35 -5.94 28.72
C GLY A 205 -0.92 -5.75 28.24
N TRP A 206 -0.61 -4.53 27.80
CA TRP A 206 0.74 -4.16 27.37
C TRP A 206 1.80 -4.22 28.48
N ARG A 207 1.40 -4.24 29.77
CA ARG A 207 2.36 -4.31 30.89
C ARG A 207 3.12 -5.63 30.93
N ALA A 208 2.57 -6.68 30.34
CA ALA A 208 3.26 -7.95 30.20
C ALA A 208 4.34 -7.95 29.12
N ILE A 209 4.44 -6.92 28.26
CA ILE A 209 5.39 -6.93 27.13
C ILE A 209 6.44 -5.86 27.34
N ALA A 210 7.71 -6.27 27.26
CA ALA A 210 8.84 -5.38 27.27
C ALA A 210 9.79 -5.67 26.09
N PHE A 211 10.42 -4.61 25.58
CA PHE A 211 11.44 -4.67 24.55
C PHE A 211 12.78 -4.26 25.19
N PRO A 212 13.55 -5.20 25.78
CA PRO A 212 14.74 -4.89 26.57
C PRO A 212 15.80 -4.08 25.81
N GLU A 213 15.94 -4.30 24.50
CA GLU A 213 16.88 -3.54 23.65
C GLU A 213 16.25 -2.29 23.00
N GLY A 214 15.01 -1.96 23.37
CA GLY A 214 14.19 -0.95 22.73
C GLY A 214 13.59 -1.42 21.41
N MET A 215 12.73 -0.58 20.83
CA MET A 215 12.09 -0.86 19.55
C MET A 215 12.77 -0.07 18.43
N ARG A 216 12.99 -0.73 17.30
CA ARG A 216 13.53 -0.11 16.10
C ARG A 216 12.57 -0.35 14.94
N VAL A 217 11.47 0.40 14.95
CA VAL A 217 10.47 0.44 13.87
C VAL A 217 10.57 1.81 13.20
N GLN A 218 10.69 1.81 11.88
CA GLN A 218 10.64 3.02 11.06
C GLN A 218 9.65 2.81 9.93
N VAL A 219 8.82 3.82 9.62
CA VAL A 219 7.98 3.79 8.42
C VAL A 219 8.86 4.04 7.19
N ARG A 220 8.68 3.28 6.11
CA ARG A 220 9.52 3.43 4.91
C ARG A 220 9.21 4.75 4.18
N PRO A 221 10.23 5.57 3.86
CA PRO A 221 10.04 6.80 3.10
C PRO A 221 9.56 6.47 1.69
N GLY A 222 8.35 6.87 1.35
CA GLY A 222 7.68 6.58 0.07
C GLY A 222 6.27 6.01 0.21
N GLN A 223 5.91 5.46 1.37
CA GLN A 223 4.56 4.98 1.69
C GLN A 223 3.76 5.97 2.54
N VAL A 224 4.36 7.11 2.83
CA VAL A 224 3.82 8.14 3.71
C VAL A 224 3.04 9.13 2.86
N CYS A 225 1.76 9.34 3.17
CA CYS A 225 0.94 10.35 2.50
C CYS A 225 1.61 11.73 2.65
N SER A 226 1.59 12.56 1.60
CA SER A 226 2.30 13.86 1.56
C SER A 226 1.97 14.79 2.72
N ALA A 227 0.84 14.58 3.39
CA ALA A 227 0.41 15.26 4.60
C ALA A 227 1.31 15.04 5.83
N TRP A 228 2.26 14.10 5.80
CA TRP A 228 3.04 13.71 7.00
C TRP A 228 4.55 13.90 6.87
N LYS A 229 5.03 14.64 5.85
CA LYS A 229 6.47 14.88 5.67
C LYS A 229 7.13 15.58 6.87
N ASP A 230 6.35 16.37 7.61
CA ASP A 230 6.89 17.24 8.68
C ASP A 230 6.77 16.61 10.08
N ASP A 231 5.98 15.54 10.25
CA ASP A 231 5.66 14.94 11.57
C ASP A 231 6.17 13.51 11.77
N LEU A 232 6.87 12.91 10.80
CA LEU A 232 7.42 11.56 10.95
C LEU A 232 8.74 11.56 11.74
N PRO A 233 8.77 11.03 12.98
CA PRO A 233 10.04 10.85 13.65
C PRO A 233 10.75 9.65 13.01
N SER A 234 11.86 9.90 12.33
CA SER A 234 12.90 8.89 12.11
C SER A 234 13.62 8.62 13.45
N ARG A 235 12.89 8.26 14.51
CA ARG A 235 13.47 8.01 15.84
C ARG A 235 13.65 6.53 16.07
N LYS A 236 14.86 6.17 16.53
CA LYS A 236 15.04 4.97 17.35
C LYS A 236 14.19 5.17 18.61
N VAL A 237 13.29 4.25 18.91
CA VAL A 237 12.53 4.28 20.16
C VAL A 237 13.45 3.70 21.22
N THR A 238 14.00 4.56 22.08
CA THR A 238 14.83 4.11 23.20
C THR A 238 13.99 3.25 24.16
N PRO A 239 14.62 2.41 25.00
CA PRO A 239 13.89 1.67 26.03
C PRO A 239 12.99 2.58 26.88
N GLU A 240 13.43 3.79 27.25
CA GLU A 240 12.58 4.72 28.01
C GLU A 240 11.38 5.22 27.20
N MET A 241 11.55 5.47 25.89
CA MET A 241 10.43 5.82 25.01
C MET A 241 9.47 4.66 24.82
N ALA A 242 9.95 3.41 24.78
CA ALA A 242 9.11 2.23 24.68
C ALA A 242 8.28 2.07 25.96
N VAL A 243 8.89 2.27 27.14
CA VAL A 243 8.19 2.31 28.43
C VAL A 243 7.14 3.43 28.46
N ALA A 244 7.48 4.64 28.00
CA ALA A 244 6.52 5.74 27.94
C ALA A 244 5.37 5.50 26.93
N LEU A 245 5.63 4.78 25.83
CA LEU A 245 4.59 4.37 24.88
C LEU A 245 3.70 3.28 25.47
N LEU A 246 4.28 2.32 26.19
CA LEU A 246 3.55 1.28 26.93
C LEU A 246 2.66 1.92 28.00
N GLU A 247 3.16 2.91 28.73
CA GLU A 247 2.40 3.65 29.73
C GLU A 247 1.25 4.46 29.10
N LYS A 248 1.47 5.09 27.93
CA LYS A 248 0.40 5.77 27.18
C LYS A 248 -0.64 4.82 26.61
N ALA A 249 -0.21 3.70 26.04
CA ALA A 249 -1.11 2.64 25.58
C ALA A 249 -1.90 2.04 26.75
N HIS A 250 -1.31 2.03 27.95
CA HIS A 250 -1.99 1.61 29.16
C HIS A 250 -3.13 2.57 29.57
N VAL A 251 -2.91 3.89 29.52
CA VAL A 251 -3.96 4.90 29.82
C VAL A 251 -5.12 4.80 28.83
N ALA A 252 -4.87 4.42 27.57
CA ALA A 252 -5.91 4.22 26.56
C ALA A 252 -6.80 2.97 26.78
N ASN A 253 -6.41 2.04 27.66
CA ASN A 253 -7.15 0.79 27.88
C ASN A 253 -8.40 0.93 28.78
N ASN A 254 -8.73 2.13 29.28
CA ASN A 254 -9.94 2.37 30.07
C ASN A 254 -10.75 3.55 29.52
N PRO A 255 -11.50 3.41 28.41
CA PRO A 255 -12.56 4.37 28.12
C PRO A 255 -13.57 4.34 29.29
N PRO A 256 -13.97 5.49 29.86
CA PRO A 256 -15.01 5.51 30.90
C PRO A 256 -16.29 4.91 30.33
N PRO A 257 -17.05 4.13 31.13
CA PRO A 257 -18.33 3.61 30.67
C PRO A 257 -19.21 4.79 30.23
N PRO A 258 -19.95 4.68 29.10
CA PRO A 258 -20.90 5.71 28.72
C PRO A 258 -21.85 5.91 29.89
N THR A 259 -21.88 7.14 30.40
CA THR A 259 -22.70 7.53 31.54
C THR A 259 -24.12 7.05 31.28
N SER A 260 -24.60 6.13 32.11
CA SER A 260 -26.00 5.72 32.11
C SER A 260 -26.84 6.97 32.19
N LEU A 261 -27.73 7.17 31.22
CA LEU A 261 -28.75 8.21 31.29
C LEU A 261 -29.41 8.14 32.67
N PRO A 262 -29.61 9.29 33.35
CA PRO A 262 -30.20 9.30 34.67
C PRO A 262 -31.59 8.67 34.61
N SER A 263 -31.76 7.62 35.43
CA SER A 263 -33.05 7.08 35.80
C SER A 263 -33.76 8.13 36.65
N ASP A 264 -34.67 8.88 36.04
CA ASP A 264 -35.54 9.81 36.75
C ASP A 264 -36.48 9.02 37.68
N THR A 265 -36.32 9.24 38.99
CA THR A 265 -37.36 8.96 39.98
C THR A 265 -37.35 10.10 40.99
N ASP A 266 -38.40 10.91 40.89
CA ASP A 266 -39.08 11.76 41.88
C ASP A 266 -38.28 12.85 42.64
N THR A 267 -38.63 14.14 42.46
CA THR A 267 -39.77 14.82 43.15
C THR A 267 -39.71 16.35 42.99
N SER A 268 -40.86 16.95 42.65
CA SER A 268 -41.38 18.28 43.05
C SER A 268 -41.12 19.57 42.25
N THR A 269 -42.25 20.09 41.75
CA THR A 269 -42.67 21.51 41.62
C THR A 269 -41.97 22.43 40.61
N ARG A 270 -42.62 22.68 39.46
CA ARG A 270 -43.38 23.93 39.19
C ARG A 270 -44.13 23.84 37.86
N GLN A 271 -45.43 24.13 37.90
CA GLN A 271 -46.31 24.36 36.74
C GLN A 271 -45.79 25.50 35.86
N THR A 272 -45.67 25.24 34.56
CA THR A 272 -46.02 26.20 33.50
C THR A 272 -46.47 25.42 32.27
N ASP A 273 -47.79 25.44 32.04
CA ASP A 273 -48.44 24.84 30.89
C ASP A 273 -48.12 25.64 29.61
N THR A 274 -47.48 25.00 28.65
CA THR A 274 -47.53 25.40 27.23
C THR A 274 -47.68 24.16 26.35
N PRO A 275 -48.69 24.11 25.46
CA PRO A 275 -48.96 22.93 24.65
C PRO A 275 -47.99 22.85 23.46
N ILE A 276 -46.92 22.07 23.60
CA ILE A 276 -46.05 21.72 22.47
C ILE A 276 -46.68 20.53 21.72
N LYS A 277 -47.18 20.82 20.51
CA LYS A 277 -47.63 19.81 19.54
C LYS A 277 -46.48 18.85 19.23
N LYS A 278 -46.65 17.57 19.60
CA LYS A 278 -45.78 16.47 19.17
C LYS A 278 -45.93 16.26 17.66
N TYR A 279 -44.98 16.75 16.87
CA TYR A 279 -44.81 16.31 15.49
C TYR A 279 -44.13 14.95 15.50
N LYS A 280 -44.86 13.91 15.09
CA LYS A 280 -44.34 12.58 14.84
C LYS A 280 -43.44 12.66 13.61
N LEU A 281 -42.12 12.75 13.82
CA LEU A 281 -41.15 12.70 12.73
C LEU A 281 -41.13 11.27 12.18
N VAL A 282 -41.91 11.06 11.11
CA VAL A 282 -41.86 9.84 10.30
C VAL A 282 -40.55 9.90 9.51
N GLY A 283 -39.49 9.34 10.08
CA GLY A 283 -38.24 9.13 9.35
C GLY A 283 -38.50 8.22 8.14
N PRO A 284 -37.98 8.53 6.95
CA PRO A 284 -38.14 7.67 5.79
C PRO A 284 -37.53 6.30 6.10
N SER A 285 -38.38 5.28 6.12
CA SER A 285 -37.98 3.88 6.19
C SER A 285 -37.14 3.53 4.96
N PHE A 286 -35.82 3.55 5.11
CA PHE A 286 -34.93 3.08 4.05
C PHE A 286 -35.07 1.55 3.91
N PRO A 287 -35.33 1.03 2.70
CA PRO A 287 -35.47 -0.41 2.48
C PRO A 287 -34.18 -1.16 2.84
N ARG A 288 -34.28 -2.11 3.79
CA ARG A 288 -33.19 -2.98 4.28
C ARG A 288 -32.55 -3.85 3.20
N ASP A 289 -33.18 -3.96 2.02
CA ASP A 289 -32.74 -4.86 0.96
C ASP A 289 -31.48 -4.41 0.19
N ARG A 290 -31.06 -3.13 0.31
CA ARG A 290 -29.86 -2.64 -0.40
C ARG A 290 -28.53 -3.15 0.16
N VAL A 291 -28.49 -3.63 1.41
CA VAL A 291 -27.24 -4.12 2.04
C VAL A 291 -26.78 -5.45 1.45
N THR A 292 -27.71 -6.28 0.95
CA THR A 292 -27.38 -7.60 0.37
C THR A 292 -26.87 -7.53 -1.07
N LEU A 293 -27.20 -6.47 -1.81
CA LEU A 293 -26.73 -6.27 -3.18
C LEU A 293 -25.26 -5.81 -3.19
N ALA A 294 -24.90 -4.89 -2.29
CA ALA A 294 -23.55 -4.34 -2.20
C ALA A 294 -22.51 -5.41 -1.81
N SER A 295 -22.84 -6.31 -0.88
CA SER A 295 -21.94 -7.41 -0.48
C SER A 295 -21.74 -8.42 -1.62
N LYS A 296 -22.81 -8.81 -2.32
CA LYS A 296 -22.73 -9.71 -3.49
C LYS A 296 -21.90 -9.11 -4.63
N ILE A 297 -22.02 -7.80 -4.87
CA ILE A 297 -21.20 -7.09 -5.88
C ILE A 297 -19.73 -7.07 -5.46
N LYS A 298 -19.41 -6.76 -4.19
CA LYS A 298 -18.02 -6.76 -3.69
C LYS A 298 -17.36 -8.13 -3.88
N THR A 299 -18.01 -9.23 -3.49
CA THR A 299 -17.44 -10.58 -3.62
C THR A 299 -17.18 -10.98 -5.08
N ARG A 300 -18.04 -10.57 -6.01
CA ARG A 300 -17.81 -10.82 -7.45
C ARG A 300 -16.64 -9.99 -7.99
N ILE A 301 -16.52 -8.73 -7.59
CA ILE A 301 -15.42 -7.86 -8.01
C ILE A 301 -14.08 -8.39 -7.49
N THR A 302 -13.98 -8.77 -6.21
CA THR A 302 -12.72 -9.31 -5.65
C THR A 302 -12.28 -10.60 -6.33
N THR A 303 -13.22 -11.47 -6.67
CA THR A 303 -12.94 -12.72 -7.42
C THR A 303 -12.46 -12.45 -8.84
N ILE A 304 -13.00 -11.44 -9.52
CA ILE A 304 -12.54 -11.05 -10.86
C ILE A 304 -11.15 -10.42 -10.78
N LEU A 305 -10.92 -9.54 -9.81
CA LEU A 305 -9.62 -8.88 -9.61
C LEU A 305 -8.50 -9.88 -9.29
N SER A 306 -8.76 -10.91 -8.47
CA SER A 306 -7.76 -11.93 -8.17
C SER A 306 -7.38 -12.76 -9.40
N LYS A 307 -8.36 -13.16 -10.22
CA LYS A 307 -8.14 -13.86 -11.50
C LYS A 307 -7.38 -12.98 -12.51
N VAL A 308 -7.68 -11.69 -12.56
CA VAL A 308 -6.96 -10.71 -13.39
C VAL A 308 -5.51 -10.58 -12.94
N ARG A 309 -5.26 -10.49 -11.63
CA ARG A 309 -3.92 -10.42 -11.05
C ARG A 309 -3.08 -11.65 -11.37
N SER A 310 -3.63 -12.86 -11.20
CA SER A 310 -2.91 -14.11 -11.50
C SER A 310 -2.59 -14.24 -12.99
N LYS A 311 -3.51 -13.84 -13.89
CA LYS A 311 -3.23 -13.82 -15.34
C LYS A 311 -2.14 -12.80 -15.69
N THR A 312 -2.16 -11.64 -15.03
CA THR A 312 -1.13 -10.61 -15.22
C THR A 312 0.25 -11.14 -14.83
N GLN A 313 0.37 -11.83 -13.70
CA GLN A 313 1.63 -12.43 -13.25
C GLN A 313 2.19 -13.41 -14.27
N LYS A 314 1.37 -14.36 -14.76
CA LYS A 314 1.78 -15.33 -15.79
C LYS A 314 2.24 -14.66 -17.10
N LEU A 315 1.58 -13.57 -17.51
CA LEU A 315 1.97 -12.82 -18.70
C LEU A 315 3.27 -12.04 -18.49
N THR A 316 3.46 -11.45 -17.31
CA THR A 316 4.72 -10.78 -16.94
C THR A 316 5.87 -11.79 -16.88
N GLU A 317 5.64 -13.00 -16.36
CA GLU A 317 6.64 -14.08 -16.38
C GLU A 317 7.03 -14.45 -17.81
N LYS A 318 6.05 -14.60 -18.72
CA LYS A 318 6.33 -14.84 -20.15
C LYS A 318 7.09 -13.67 -20.80
N LEU A 319 6.76 -12.43 -20.44
CA LEU A 319 7.48 -11.26 -20.93
C LEU A 319 8.93 -11.24 -20.44
N ASN A 320 9.16 -11.60 -19.17
CA ASN A 320 10.50 -11.72 -18.60
C ASN A 320 11.29 -12.86 -19.25
N GLN A 321 10.64 -13.99 -19.55
CA GLN A 321 11.23 -15.11 -20.29
C GLN A 321 11.62 -14.71 -21.73
N ALA A 322 10.86 -13.81 -22.35
CA ALA A 322 11.21 -13.23 -23.66
C ALA A 322 12.40 -12.26 -23.61
N GLY A 323 12.92 -11.94 -22.41
CA GLY A 323 14.13 -11.15 -22.23
C GLY A 323 14.04 -9.74 -22.83
N ARG A 324 15.17 -9.24 -23.33
CA ARG A 324 15.30 -7.88 -23.87
C ARG A 324 14.36 -7.62 -25.05
N ALA A 325 14.15 -8.62 -25.91
CA ALA A 325 13.24 -8.53 -27.05
C ALA A 325 11.79 -8.28 -26.59
N GLY A 326 11.32 -8.99 -25.56
CA GLY A 326 10.01 -8.76 -24.95
C GLY A 326 9.88 -7.36 -24.34
N PHE A 327 10.87 -6.93 -23.55
CA PHE A 327 10.90 -5.59 -22.98
C PHE A 327 10.90 -4.49 -24.04
N LEU A 328 11.64 -4.68 -25.13
CA LEU A 328 11.70 -3.73 -26.23
C LEU A 328 10.34 -3.65 -26.96
N ALA A 329 9.69 -4.79 -27.24
CA ALA A 329 8.35 -4.83 -27.82
C ALA A 329 7.33 -4.10 -26.92
N TYR A 330 7.41 -4.30 -25.60
CA TYR A 330 6.60 -3.55 -24.64
C TYR A 330 6.90 -2.04 -24.68
N GLY A 331 8.17 -1.67 -24.84
CA GLY A 331 8.61 -0.28 -25.04
C GLY A 331 8.00 0.36 -26.27
N PHE A 332 8.00 -0.32 -27.42
CA PHE A 332 7.35 0.16 -28.65
C PHE A 332 5.84 0.37 -28.46
N LEU A 333 5.17 -0.57 -27.81
CA LEU A 333 3.73 -0.45 -27.52
C LEU A 333 3.42 0.70 -26.56
N ASN A 334 4.26 0.92 -25.54
CA ASN A 334 4.16 2.08 -24.68
C ASN A 334 4.34 3.36 -25.48
N PHE A 335 5.39 3.45 -26.29
CA PHE A 335 5.65 4.61 -27.14
C PHE A 335 4.44 4.90 -28.04
N ALA A 336 3.91 3.90 -28.76
CA ALA A 336 2.76 4.07 -29.64
C ALA A 336 1.52 4.56 -28.87
N LEU A 337 1.24 3.98 -27.71
CA LEU A 337 0.09 4.39 -26.89
C LEU A 337 0.26 5.80 -26.33
N TYR A 338 1.43 6.12 -25.78
CA TYR A 338 1.67 7.43 -25.16
C TYR A 338 1.78 8.53 -26.20
N ALA A 339 2.53 8.33 -27.28
CA ALA A 339 2.63 9.31 -28.37
C ALA A 339 1.29 9.49 -29.08
N GLY A 340 0.67 8.39 -29.53
CA GLY A 340 -0.62 8.42 -30.23
C GLY A 340 -1.75 8.95 -29.35
N GLY A 341 -1.85 8.48 -28.12
CA GLY A 341 -2.84 8.96 -27.16
C GLY A 341 -2.66 10.44 -26.80
N THR A 342 -1.42 10.89 -26.65
CA THR A 342 -1.13 12.31 -26.38
C THR A 342 -1.50 13.16 -27.57
N LEU A 343 -1.16 12.75 -28.80
CA LEU A 343 -1.56 13.46 -30.03
C LEU A 343 -3.08 13.57 -30.16
N LEU A 344 -3.80 12.46 -29.95
CA LEU A 344 -5.26 12.45 -30.00
C LEU A 344 -5.86 13.38 -28.94
N GLN A 345 -5.40 13.30 -27.69
CA GLN A 345 -5.90 14.19 -26.64
C GLN A 345 -5.47 15.64 -26.81
N TRP A 346 -4.33 15.89 -27.44
CA TRP A 346 -3.90 17.25 -27.78
C TRP A 346 -4.88 17.94 -28.71
N HIS A 347 -5.47 17.21 -29.66
CA HIS A 347 -6.50 17.74 -30.54
C HIS A 347 -7.87 17.86 -29.87
N HIS A 348 -8.18 16.99 -28.92
CA HIS A 348 -9.47 16.97 -28.25
C HIS A 348 -9.60 18.03 -27.13
N ILE A 349 -8.51 18.31 -26.42
CA ILE A 349 -8.51 19.28 -25.31
C ILE A 349 -8.31 20.69 -25.86
N SER A 350 -9.33 21.54 -25.75
CA SER A 350 -9.19 22.98 -25.91
C SER A 350 -8.82 23.64 -24.58
N ILE A 351 -8.03 24.70 -24.63
CA ILE A 351 -7.80 25.60 -23.50
C ILE A 351 -8.31 26.97 -23.90
N SER A 352 -9.12 27.56 -23.01
CA SER A 352 -9.54 28.94 -23.13
C SER A 352 -8.48 29.84 -22.52
N GLY A 353 -7.94 30.77 -23.30
CA GLY A 353 -6.95 31.75 -22.85
C GLY A 353 -5.82 31.96 -23.85
N PRO A 354 -4.88 32.89 -23.57
CA PRO A 354 -3.77 33.17 -24.45
C PRO A 354 -2.81 31.96 -24.56
N PRO A 355 -2.17 31.76 -25.73
CA PRO A 355 -1.23 30.66 -26.02
C PRO A 355 0.14 30.86 -25.36
N THR A 356 0.13 31.04 -24.05
CA THR A 356 1.39 31.05 -23.30
C THR A 356 1.93 29.64 -23.17
N ILE A 357 3.25 29.51 -23.02
CA ILE A 357 3.92 28.22 -22.73
C ILE A 357 3.29 27.56 -21.49
N SER A 358 2.92 28.34 -20.48
CA SER A 358 2.23 27.85 -19.27
C SER A 358 0.88 27.19 -19.60
N SER A 359 0.07 27.84 -20.43
CA SER A 359 -1.20 27.28 -20.92
C SER A 359 -0.98 25.94 -21.65
N GLN A 360 0.02 25.88 -22.54
CA GLN A 360 0.33 24.66 -23.29
C GLN A 360 0.85 23.52 -22.39
N LEU A 361 1.62 23.83 -21.34
CA LEU A 361 2.03 22.85 -20.34
C LEU A 361 0.84 22.31 -19.54
N GLN A 362 -0.13 23.15 -19.21
CA GLN A 362 -1.38 22.70 -18.58
C GLN A 362 -2.17 21.77 -19.52
N LYS A 363 -2.21 22.07 -20.82
CA LYS A 363 -2.81 21.21 -21.85
C LYS A 363 -2.15 19.85 -21.90
N LEU A 364 -0.81 19.84 -21.92
CA LEU A 364 -0.02 18.64 -21.90
C LEU A 364 -0.31 17.80 -20.66
N GLY A 365 -0.34 18.42 -19.48
CA GLY A 365 -0.65 17.74 -18.23
C GLY A 365 -2.00 17.03 -18.26
N LYS A 366 -3.04 17.68 -18.80
CA LYS A 366 -4.37 17.06 -18.98
C LYS A 366 -4.35 15.91 -19.98
N ALA A 367 -3.65 16.08 -21.11
CA ALA A 367 -3.51 15.04 -22.13
C ALA A 367 -2.78 13.81 -21.55
N LEU A 368 -1.62 14.01 -20.93
CA LEU A 368 -0.82 12.94 -20.30
C LEU A 368 -1.58 12.25 -19.16
N GLY A 369 -2.32 13.01 -18.34
CA GLY A 369 -3.16 12.44 -17.28
C GLY A 369 -4.23 11.50 -17.83
N THR A 370 -4.91 11.91 -18.92
CA THR A 370 -5.93 11.09 -19.58
C THR A 370 -5.31 9.81 -20.17
N VAL A 371 -4.17 9.95 -20.86
CA VAL A 371 -3.43 8.81 -21.43
C VAL A 371 -2.92 7.87 -20.34
N TYR A 372 -2.48 8.41 -19.21
CA TYR A 372 -2.04 7.63 -18.05
C TYR A 372 -3.16 6.75 -17.49
N VAL A 373 -4.38 7.30 -17.35
CA VAL A 373 -5.54 6.51 -16.92
C VAL A 373 -5.89 5.44 -17.94
N GLY A 374 -5.88 5.78 -19.24
CA GLY A 374 -6.06 4.82 -20.33
C GLY A 374 -4.99 3.72 -20.36
N SER A 375 -3.79 4.04 -19.90
CA SER A 375 -2.68 3.09 -19.80
C SER A 375 -2.93 2.00 -18.76
N GLN A 376 -3.66 2.30 -17.67
CA GLN A 376 -4.00 1.31 -16.65
C GLN A 376 -4.97 0.25 -17.16
N VAL A 377 -6.00 0.68 -17.89
CA VAL A 377 -7.02 -0.24 -18.44
C VAL A 377 -6.46 -1.12 -19.57
N THR A 378 -5.42 -0.65 -20.27
CA THR A 378 -4.78 -1.38 -21.38
C THR A 378 -3.55 -2.18 -20.96
N LYS A 379 -3.18 -2.21 -19.68
CA LYS A 379 -1.95 -2.88 -19.20
C LYS A 379 -1.89 -4.36 -19.58
N LEU A 380 -2.98 -5.09 -19.36
CA LEU A 380 -3.06 -6.53 -19.67
C LEU A 380 -2.96 -6.83 -21.17
N PRO A 381 -3.79 -6.22 -22.04
CA PRO A 381 -3.64 -6.34 -23.49
C PRO A 381 -2.23 -5.97 -23.97
N ARG A 382 -1.60 -4.95 -23.36
CA ARG A 382 -0.26 -4.51 -23.74
C ARG A 382 0.82 -5.53 -23.43
N ILE A 383 0.79 -6.14 -22.25
CA ILE A 383 1.74 -7.20 -21.90
C ILE A 383 1.53 -8.42 -22.82
N ALA A 384 0.28 -8.82 -23.06
CA ALA A 384 -0.03 -9.92 -23.95
C ALA A 384 0.46 -9.66 -25.39
N LEU A 385 0.22 -8.46 -25.91
CA LEU A 385 0.68 -8.05 -27.24
C LEU A 385 2.21 -7.92 -27.31
N ALA A 386 2.86 -7.45 -26.24
CA ALA A 386 4.32 -7.40 -26.16
C ALA A 386 4.94 -8.80 -26.23
N VAL A 387 4.36 -9.78 -25.53
CA VAL A 387 4.79 -11.18 -25.62
C VAL A 387 4.62 -11.70 -27.05
N ALA A 388 3.50 -11.40 -27.69
CA ALA A 388 3.26 -11.80 -29.09
C ALA A 388 4.23 -11.11 -30.09
N LEU A 389 4.62 -9.87 -29.81
CA LEU A 389 5.54 -9.08 -30.64
C LEU A 389 7.02 -9.26 -30.26
N ALA A 390 7.34 -10.11 -29.30
CA ALA A 390 8.73 -10.36 -28.90
C ALA A 390 9.64 -10.75 -30.09
N PRO A 391 9.22 -11.57 -31.07
CA PRO A 391 10.05 -11.86 -32.25
C PRO A 391 10.38 -10.63 -33.10
N VAL A 392 9.46 -9.65 -33.16
CA VAL A 392 9.70 -8.38 -33.85
C VAL A 392 10.74 -7.57 -33.10
N GLY A 393 10.64 -7.50 -31.76
CA GLY A 393 11.65 -6.88 -30.91
C GLY A 393 13.04 -7.49 -31.09
N ASN A 394 13.12 -8.82 -31.23
CA ASN A 394 14.38 -9.51 -31.48
C ASN A 394 14.98 -9.11 -32.82
N ARG A 395 14.20 -9.13 -33.91
CA ARG A 395 14.67 -8.70 -35.23
C ARG A 395 15.17 -7.27 -35.25
N SER A 396 14.53 -6.36 -34.51
CA SER A 396 15.00 -4.98 -34.38
C SER A 396 16.33 -4.87 -33.63
N LEU A 397 16.53 -5.70 -32.58
CA LEU A 397 17.79 -5.77 -31.85
C LEU A 397 18.90 -6.34 -32.72
N ASP A 398 18.66 -7.48 -33.37
CA ASP A 398 19.62 -8.16 -34.25
C ASP A 398 20.04 -7.23 -35.39
N TRP A 399 19.06 -6.57 -36.03
CA TRP A 399 19.34 -5.59 -37.08
C TRP A 399 20.24 -4.45 -36.60
N LEU A 400 19.96 -3.88 -35.42
CA LEU A 400 20.77 -2.77 -34.92
C LEU A 400 22.15 -3.23 -34.44
N HIS A 401 22.22 -4.42 -33.83
CA HIS A 401 23.45 -5.09 -33.43
C HIS A 401 24.37 -5.29 -34.63
N GLU A 402 23.86 -5.89 -35.70
CA GLU A 402 24.59 -6.11 -36.96
C GLU A 402 24.96 -4.79 -37.64
N LYS A 403 24.05 -3.80 -37.65
CA LYS A 403 24.26 -2.55 -38.37
C LYS A 403 25.32 -1.66 -37.73
N LEU A 404 25.38 -1.62 -36.40
CA LEU A 404 26.30 -0.76 -35.65
C LEU A 404 27.54 -1.51 -35.13
N GLY A 405 27.54 -2.86 -35.18
CA GLY A 405 28.63 -3.67 -34.62
C GLY A 405 28.80 -3.50 -33.10
N VAL A 406 27.73 -3.14 -32.38
CA VAL A 406 27.74 -2.89 -30.93
C VAL A 406 27.14 -4.06 -30.18
N SER A 407 27.49 -4.30 -28.92
CA SER A 407 26.88 -5.39 -28.15
C SER A 407 25.34 -5.27 -28.08
N GLU A 408 24.65 -6.41 -27.96
CA GLU A 408 23.18 -6.47 -27.89
C GLU A 408 22.61 -5.58 -26.75
N GLY A 409 23.30 -5.50 -25.61
CA GLY A 409 22.92 -4.63 -24.50
C GLY A 409 23.01 -3.14 -24.85
N THR A 410 24.02 -2.75 -25.62
CA THR A 410 24.17 -1.38 -26.15
C THR A 410 23.12 -1.10 -27.21
N ALA A 411 22.84 -2.04 -28.12
CA ALA A 411 21.77 -1.92 -29.12
C ALA A 411 20.40 -1.71 -28.46
N PHE A 412 20.10 -2.50 -27.42
CA PHE A 412 18.89 -2.34 -26.61
C PHE A 412 18.81 -0.95 -25.95
N GLY A 413 19.93 -0.47 -25.39
CA GLY A 413 20.03 0.86 -24.80
C GLY A 413 19.76 1.97 -25.81
N ILE A 414 20.35 1.87 -27.02
CA ILE A 414 20.15 2.82 -28.12
C ILE A 414 18.67 2.85 -28.55
N LEU A 415 18.04 1.70 -28.76
CA LEU A 415 16.62 1.64 -29.14
C LEU A 415 15.70 2.21 -28.07
N THR A 416 15.98 1.89 -26.81
CA THR A 416 15.20 2.43 -25.68
C THR A 416 15.35 3.96 -25.59
N ALA A 417 16.58 4.47 -25.73
CA ALA A 417 16.85 5.90 -25.76
C ALA A 417 16.18 6.59 -26.96
N ALA A 418 16.18 5.95 -28.13
CA ALA A 418 15.51 6.46 -29.33
C ALA A 418 13.98 6.56 -29.13
N LEU A 419 13.35 5.57 -28.47
CA LEU A 419 11.91 5.62 -28.16
C LEU A 419 11.56 6.75 -27.20
N ILE A 420 12.33 6.91 -26.12
CA ILE A 420 12.13 7.99 -25.14
C ILE A 420 12.37 9.35 -25.82
N GLY A 421 13.48 9.50 -26.53
CA GLY A 421 13.84 10.71 -27.26
C GLY A 421 12.79 11.09 -28.29
N SER A 422 12.26 10.12 -29.04
CA SER A 422 11.18 10.34 -30.00
C SER A 422 9.90 10.84 -29.33
N PHE A 423 9.53 10.27 -28.16
CA PHE A 423 8.37 10.73 -27.42
C PHE A 423 8.54 12.17 -26.92
N LEU A 424 9.71 12.49 -26.36
CA LEU A 424 10.05 13.85 -25.93
C LEU A 424 10.04 14.84 -27.10
N ALA A 425 10.53 14.43 -28.27
CA ALA A 425 10.49 15.24 -29.48
C ALA A 425 9.04 15.52 -29.92
N VAL A 426 8.16 14.51 -29.92
CA VAL A 426 6.72 14.70 -30.20
C VAL A 426 6.12 15.71 -29.24
N VAL A 427 6.37 15.56 -27.94
CA VAL A 427 5.86 16.49 -26.92
C VAL A 427 6.41 17.91 -27.11
N GLY A 428 7.71 18.04 -27.39
CA GLY A 428 8.35 19.33 -27.66
C GLY A 428 7.78 20.02 -28.89
N ILE A 429 7.59 19.29 -29.99
CA ILE A 429 6.94 19.79 -31.21
C ILE A 429 5.51 20.25 -30.93
N LEU A 430 4.75 19.52 -30.10
CA LEU A 430 3.39 19.92 -29.73
C LEU A 430 3.38 21.23 -28.93
N ILE A 431 4.25 21.37 -27.94
CA ILE A 431 4.33 22.60 -27.13
C ILE A 431 4.78 23.77 -27.98
N VAL A 432 5.95 23.65 -28.64
CA VAL A 432 6.56 24.75 -29.39
C VAL A 432 5.72 25.08 -30.62
N GLY A 433 5.26 24.07 -31.36
CA GLY A 433 4.43 24.26 -32.54
C GLY A 433 3.09 24.93 -32.23
N SER A 434 2.47 24.60 -31.10
CA SER A 434 1.22 25.27 -30.68
C SER A 434 1.46 26.69 -30.17
N ALA A 435 2.65 26.99 -29.62
CA ALA A 435 3.00 28.33 -29.16
C ALA A 435 3.47 29.26 -30.30
N LEU A 436 3.95 28.72 -31.43
CA LEU A 436 4.42 29.50 -32.58
C LEU A 436 3.34 29.76 -33.64
N LEU A 437 2.28 28.95 -33.68
CA LEU A 437 1.23 29.05 -34.69
C LEU A 437 0.05 29.96 -34.28
N GLU A 438 0.06 30.47 -33.05
CA GLU A 438 -0.83 31.51 -32.56
C GLU A 438 -0.04 32.80 -32.31
#